data_AF-A0A651F4Y1-F1
#
_entry.id   AF-A0A651F4Y1-F1
#
_cell.length_a   1.000
_cell.length_b   1.000
_cell.length_c   1.000
_cell.angle_alpha   90.00
_cell.angle_beta   90.00
_cell.angle_gamma   90.00
#
_symmetry.space_group_name_H-M   'P 1'
#
loop_
_entity.id
_entity.type
_entity.pdbx_description
1 polymer ?
#
loop_
_entity_poly.entity_id
_entity_poly.type
_entity_poly.pdbx_seq_one_letter_code
_entity_poly.pdbx_strand_id
1 'polypeptide(L)'
;MLEINKDPSKSDLRWFGLILAIVFVIVGLVVWLKTSWLFGMGGSPTLASKIFWGIAIVFPVVYYAIPPLRRHLFIGFMYAVFPIGLVVSNVILAATFYLVVAPIGLIMRLFGHDPMQRKLLPEARTYWIERSQIDDPERYFKQF
;
A
#
# COMPACT_ATOMS: atom_id res chain seq x y z
N MET A 1 -6.72 7.66 -10.67
CA MET A 1 -6.73 6.32 -11.28
C MET A 1 -5.33 5.74 -11.13
N LEU A 2 -5.18 4.54 -10.57
CA LEU A 2 -3.89 3.85 -10.54
C LEU A 2 -3.62 3.32 -11.95
N GLU A 3 -2.76 4.00 -12.71
CA GLU A 3 -2.37 3.57 -14.05
C GLU A 3 -1.34 2.45 -13.92
N ILE A 4 -1.72 1.25 -14.36
CA ILE A 4 -0.79 0.12 -14.46
C ILE A 4 0.12 0.39 -15.66
N ASN A 5 1.42 0.55 -15.41
CA ASN A 5 2.40 0.71 -16.48
C ASN A 5 2.43 -0.56 -17.36
N LYS A 6 1.95 -0.43 -18.60
CA LYS A 6 1.87 -1.52 -19.58
C LYS A 6 3.14 -1.71 -20.42
N ASP A 7 4.10 -0.78 -20.32
CA ASP A 7 5.40 -0.88 -21.00
C ASP A 7 6.55 -0.75 -19.99
N PRO A 8 6.84 -1.81 -19.22
CA PRO A 8 7.88 -1.78 -18.20
C PRO A 8 9.26 -1.67 -18.84
N SER A 9 10.11 -0.79 -18.28
CA SER A 9 11.48 -0.63 -18.74
C SER A 9 12.29 -1.91 -18.50
N LYS A 10 13.35 -2.11 -19.29
CA LYS A 10 14.30 -3.23 -19.12
C LYS A 10 14.93 -3.26 -17.72
N SER A 11 15.02 -2.12 -17.03
CA SER A 11 15.43 -2.03 -15.62
C SER A 11 14.41 -2.67 -14.68
N ASP A 12 13.14 -2.35 -14.86
CA ASP A 12 12.05 -2.73 -13.95
C ASP A 12 11.82 -4.23 -14.00
N LEU A 13 11.93 -4.80 -15.20
CA LEU A 13 11.87 -6.24 -15.44
C LEU A 13 13.01 -7.02 -14.75
N ARG A 14 14.21 -6.41 -14.63
CA ARG A 14 15.37 -7.01 -13.93
C ARG A 14 15.20 -6.93 -12.42
N TRP A 15 14.80 -5.77 -11.90
CA TRP A 15 14.52 -5.56 -10.48
C TRP A 15 13.40 -6.45 -9.98
N PHE A 16 12.33 -6.59 -10.76
CA PHE A 16 11.23 -7.50 -10.44
C PHE A 16 11.72 -8.95 -10.29
N GLY A 17 12.53 -9.43 -11.24
CA GLY A 17 13.11 -10.78 -11.17
C GLY A 17 14.00 -10.98 -9.96
N LEU A 18 14.82 -9.97 -9.60
CA LEU A 18 15.67 -10.01 -8.41
C LEU A 18 14.86 -10.03 -7.11
N ILE A 19 13.88 -9.14 -6.97
CA ILE A 19 13.00 -9.07 -5.79
C ILE A 19 12.24 -10.39 -5.64
N LEU A 20 11.68 -10.90 -6.73
CA LEU A 20 10.95 -12.16 -6.74
C LEU A 20 11.87 -13.32 -6.31
N ALA A 21 13.08 -13.41 -6.85
CA ALA A 21 14.06 -14.43 -6.43
C ALA A 21 14.40 -14.33 -4.94
N ILE A 22 14.64 -13.12 -4.41
CA ILE A 22 14.92 -12.90 -2.99
C ILE A 22 13.73 -13.35 -2.13
N VAL A 23 12.51 -12.96 -2.49
CA VAL A 23 11.29 -13.36 -1.77
C VAL A 23 11.15 -14.88 -1.74
N PHE A 24 11.37 -15.56 -2.87
CA PHE A 24 11.30 -17.01 -2.94
C PHE A 24 12.39 -17.70 -2.11
N VAL A 25 13.61 -17.16 -2.07
CA VAL A 25 14.69 -17.67 -1.19
C VAL A 25 14.32 -17.51 0.28
N ILE A 26 13.81 -16.34 0.68
CA ILE A 26 13.39 -16.09 2.07
C ILE A 26 12.25 -17.03 2.46
N VAL A 27 11.23 -17.17 1.62
CA VAL A 27 10.11 -18.09 1.86
C VAL A 27 10.61 -19.53 1.94
N GLY A 28 11.49 -19.96 1.02
CA GLY A 28 12.11 -21.28 1.03
C GLY A 28 12.90 -21.55 2.32
N LEU A 29 13.65 -20.55 2.81
CA LEU A 29 14.40 -20.63 4.06
C LEU A 29 13.46 -20.71 5.27
N VAL A 30 12.41 -19.89 5.33
CA VAL A 30 11.43 -19.91 6.43
C VAL A 30 10.70 -21.24 6.49
N VAL A 31 10.29 -21.80 5.34
CA VAL A 31 9.66 -23.13 5.26
C VAL A 31 10.65 -24.21 5.70
N TRP A 32 11.91 -24.11 5.30
CA TRP A 32 12.95 -25.06 5.70
C TRP A 32 13.23 -25.00 7.21
N LEU A 33 13.36 -23.80 7.78
CA LEU A 33 13.56 -23.58 9.21
C LEU A 33 12.36 -24.03 10.04
N LYS A 34 11.13 -23.71 9.62
CA LYS A 34 9.91 -24.18 10.31
C LYS A 34 9.75 -25.69 10.22
N THR A 35 10.05 -26.29 9.07
CA THR A 35 10.01 -27.76 8.91
C THR A 35 11.05 -28.44 9.80
N SER A 36 12.25 -27.87 9.88
CA SER A 36 13.33 -28.35 10.74
C SER A 36 13.02 -28.19 12.24
N TRP A 37 12.27 -27.15 12.60
CA TRP A 37 11.89 -26.87 14.00
C TRP A 37 10.68 -27.68 14.47
N LEU A 38 9.70 -27.96 13.60
CA LEU A 38 8.51 -28.78 13.92
C LEU A 38 8.78 -30.29 13.92
N PHE A 39 9.70 -30.78 13.09
CA PHE A 39 10.04 -32.22 12.99
C PHE A 39 11.51 -32.44 13.36
N GLY A 40 11.83 -32.15 14.62
CA GLY A 40 13.15 -32.40 15.20
C GLY A 40 13.66 -33.80 14.82
N MET A 41 14.82 -33.85 14.17
CA MET A 41 15.46 -35.01 13.56
C MET A 41 14.70 -35.69 12.40
N GLY A 42 15.26 -35.57 11.19
CA GLY A 42 15.11 -36.62 10.17
C GLY A 42 13.77 -36.68 9.41
N GLY A 43 12.88 -35.70 9.56
CA GLY A 43 11.70 -35.60 8.70
C GLY A 43 12.12 -35.34 7.26
N SER A 44 12.03 -36.36 6.40
CA SER A 44 12.24 -36.24 4.95
C SER A 44 11.60 -34.95 4.45
N PRO A 45 12.25 -34.18 3.55
CA PRO A 45 11.64 -32.96 3.04
C PRO A 45 10.28 -33.35 2.47
N THR A 46 9.20 -32.90 3.13
CA THR A 46 7.83 -33.22 2.73
C THR A 46 7.70 -32.89 1.25
N LEU A 47 6.95 -33.68 0.49
CA LEU A 47 6.79 -33.46 -0.95
C LEU A 47 6.46 -31.99 -1.25
N ALA A 48 5.69 -31.35 -0.35
CA ALA A 48 5.41 -29.92 -0.32
C ALA A 48 6.67 -29.04 -0.29
N SER A 49 7.64 -29.24 0.61
CA SER A 49 8.84 -28.40 0.68
C SER A 49 9.74 -28.54 -0.55
N LYS A 50 9.83 -29.74 -1.13
CA LYS A 50 10.54 -29.97 -2.41
C LYS A 50 9.82 -29.31 -3.59
N ILE A 51 8.49 -29.35 -3.61
CA ILE A 51 7.68 -28.69 -4.66
C ILE A 51 7.83 -27.17 -4.53
N PHE A 52 7.76 -26.60 -3.33
CA PHE A 52 7.94 -25.16 -3.13
C PHE A 52 9.35 -24.68 -3.47
N TRP A 53 10.40 -25.43 -3.09
CA TRP A 53 11.77 -25.13 -3.51
C TRP A 53 11.99 -25.32 -5.01
N GLY A 54 11.37 -26.35 -5.59
CA GLY A 54 11.38 -26.58 -7.04
C GLY A 54 10.74 -25.43 -7.80
N ILE A 55 9.57 -24.96 -7.37
CA ILE A 55 8.90 -23.78 -7.93
C ILE A 55 9.75 -22.53 -7.69
N ALA A 56 10.31 -22.35 -6.49
CA ALA A 56 11.15 -21.21 -6.15
C ALA A 56 12.41 -21.09 -7.02
N ILE A 57 12.95 -22.20 -7.52
CA ILE A 57 14.12 -22.21 -8.42
C ILE A 57 13.70 -22.18 -9.89
N VAL A 58 12.73 -23.02 -10.28
CA VAL A 58 12.31 -23.16 -11.68
C VAL A 58 11.64 -21.89 -12.18
N PHE A 59 10.83 -21.21 -11.36
CA PHE A 59 10.11 -20.01 -11.78
C PHE A 59 11.04 -18.84 -12.15
N PRO A 60 12.04 -18.43 -11.33
CA PRO A 60 13.00 -17.39 -11.73
C PRO A 60 13.92 -17.84 -12.86
N VAL A 61 14.29 -19.13 -12.95
CA VAL A 61 15.11 -19.66 -14.05
C VAL A 61 14.36 -19.59 -15.38
N VAL A 62 13.10 -20.02 -15.42
CA VAL A 62 12.24 -19.90 -16.61
C VAL A 62 11.95 -18.43 -16.94
N TYR A 63 11.73 -17.58 -15.93
CA TYR A 63 11.54 -16.14 -16.08
C TYR A 63 12.76 -15.43 -16.69
N TYR A 64 13.98 -15.89 -16.35
CA TYR A 64 15.20 -15.35 -16.95
C TYR A 64 15.54 -15.96 -18.31
N ALA A 65 15.21 -17.24 -18.54
CA ALA A 65 15.50 -17.97 -19.77
C ALA A 65 14.66 -17.54 -20.98
N ILE A 66 13.44 -17.01 -20.75
CA ILE A 66 12.52 -16.62 -21.84
C ILE A 66 12.20 -15.10 -21.77
N PRO A 67 13.00 -14.25 -22.43
CA PRO A 67 12.80 -12.80 -22.47
C PRO A 67 11.39 -12.32 -22.88
N PRO A 68 10.70 -12.91 -23.88
CA PRO A 68 9.36 -12.44 -24.28
C PRO A 68 8.27 -12.78 -23.26
N LEU A 69 8.45 -13.83 -22.45
CA LEU A 69 7.48 -14.21 -21.41
C LEU A 69 7.54 -13.29 -20.20
N ARG A 70 8.69 -12.65 -19.99
CA ARG A 70 8.98 -11.78 -18.86
C ARG A 70 7.97 -10.63 -18.74
N ARG A 71 7.61 -10.01 -19.88
CA ARG A 71 6.64 -8.91 -19.92
C ARG A 71 5.24 -9.37 -19.51
N HIS A 72 4.79 -10.53 -20.00
CA HIS A 72 3.47 -11.06 -19.71
C HIS A 72 3.33 -11.46 -18.24
N LEU A 73 4.35 -12.10 -17.67
CA LEU A 73 4.38 -12.45 -16.25
C LEU A 73 4.39 -11.21 -15.35
N PHE A 74 5.17 -10.19 -15.70
CA PHE A 74 5.19 -8.92 -14.97
C PHE A 74 3.81 -8.25 -14.98
N ILE A 75 3.19 -8.13 -16.15
CA ILE A 75 1.88 -7.50 -16.29
C ILE A 75 0.81 -8.31 -15.54
N GLY A 76 0.79 -9.63 -15.70
CA GLY A 76 -0.15 -10.51 -14.98
C GLY A 76 -0.01 -10.40 -13.46
N PHE A 77 1.23 -10.35 -12.96
CA PHE A 77 1.49 -10.15 -11.54
C PHE A 77 1.07 -8.76 -11.06
N MET A 78 1.32 -7.71 -11.83
CA MET A 78 0.85 -6.35 -11.50
C MET A 78 -0.68 -6.29 -11.43
N TYR A 79 -1.40 -6.97 -12.32
CA TYR A 79 -2.85 -7.10 -12.22
C TYR A 79 -3.29 -7.87 -10.97
N ALA A 80 -2.56 -8.91 -10.57
CA ALA A 80 -2.87 -9.66 -9.35
C ALA A 80 -2.62 -8.84 -8.06
N VAL A 81 -1.60 -7.98 -8.06
CA VAL A 81 -1.27 -7.11 -6.91
C VAL A 81 -2.11 -5.84 -6.86
N PHE A 82 -2.66 -5.39 -7.99
CA PHE A 82 -3.53 -4.21 -8.05
C PHE A 82 -4.64 -4.16 -6.99
N PRO A 83 -5.48 -5.20 -6.80
CA PRO A 83 -6.51 -5.17 -5.76
C PRO A 83 -5.93 -5.08 -4.34
N ILE A 84 -4.75 -5.67 -4.11
CA ILE A 84 -4.04 -5.55 -2.82
C ILE A 84 -3.65 -4.09 -2.58
N GLY A 85 -3.12 -3.42 -3.61
CA GLY A 85 -2.79 -2.00 -3.53
C GLY A 85 -4.01 -1.14 -3.16
N LEU A 86 -5.17 -1.39 -3.78
CA LEU A 86 -6.41 -0.71 -3.42
C LEU A 86 -6.81 -0.95 -1.96
N VAL A 87 -6.79 -2.20 -1.49
CA VAL A 87 -7.13 -2.51 -0.10
C VAL A 87 -6.16 -1.82 0.85
N VAL A 88 -4.86 -1.91 0.61
CA VAL A 88 -3.83 -1.28 1.47
C VAL A 88 -4.00 0.23 1.51
N SER A 89 -4.21 0.90 0.38
CA SER A 89 -4.45 2.35 0.35
C SER A 89 -5.70 2.74 1.13
N ASN A 90 -6.80 1.99 0.99
CA ASN A 90 -8.03 2.23 1.75
C ASN A 90 -7.84 1.97 3.25
N VAL A 91 -7.12 0.90 3.60
CA VAL A 91 -6.82 0.57 5.00
C VAL A 91 -5.94 1.63 5.64
N ILE A 92 -4.90 2.11 4.95
CA ILE A 92 -4.05 3.19 5.46
C ILE A 92 -4.88 4.46 5.65
N LEU A 93 -5.69 4.84 4.65
CA LEU A 93 -6.56 6.01 4.75
C LEU A 93 -7.53 5.88 5.93
N ALA A 94 -8.18 4.72 6.07
CA ALA A 94 -9.09 4.43 7.18
C ALA A 94 -8.36 4.47 8.52
N ALA A 95 -7.19 3.85 8.63
CA ALA A 95 -6.38 3.85 9.84
C ALA A 95 -5.97 5.28 10.23
N THR A 96 -5.46 6.07 9.28
CA THR A 96 -5.13 7.47 9.54
C THR A 96 -6.36 8.27 9.96
N PHE A 97 -7.49 8.07 9.30
CA PHE A 97 -8.73 8.76 9.65
C PHE A 97 -9.20 8.39 11.07
N TYR A 98 -9.29 7.10 11.40
CA TYR A 98 -9.84 6.65 12.67
C TYR A 98 -8.87 6.69 13.85
N LEU A 99 -7.56 6.60 13.61
CA LEU A 99 -6.54 6.62 14.68
C LEU A 99 -5.93 8.00 14.90
N VAL A 100 -6.01 8.91 13.91
CA VAL A 100 -5.43 10.25 14.01
C VAL A 100 -6.53 11.31 13.94
N VAL A 101 -7.24 11.40 12.81
CA VAL A 101 -8.18 12.51 12.58
C VAL A 101 -9.39 12.47 13.53
N ALA A 102 -10.03 11.30 13.64
CA ALA A 102 -11.21 11.10 14.47
C ALA A 102 -10.95 11.34 15.97
N PRO A 103 -9.87 10.81 16.60
CA PRO A 103 -9.61 11.08 18.01
C PRO A 103 -9.23 12.54 18.25
N ILE A 104 -8.51 13.18 17.33
CA ILE A 104 -8.25 14.63 17.41
C ILE A 104 -9.57 15.41 17.42
N GLY A 105 -10.51 15.08 16.52
CA GLY A 105 -11.85 15.69 16.52
C GLY A 105 -12.67 15.37 17.76
N LEU A 106 -12.58 14.16 18.30
CA LEU A 106 -13.25 13.74 19.54
C LEU A 106 -12.71 14.53 20.74
N ILE A 107 -11.40 14.67 20.84
CA ILE A 107 -10.71 15.45 21.86
C ILE A 107 -11.17 16.91 21.78
N MET A 108 -11.15 17.53 20.59
CA MET A 108 -11.65 18.90 20.41
C MET A 108 -13.10 19.05 20.87
N ARG A 109 -13.95 18.08 20.54
CA ARG A 109 -15.35 18.05 20.97
C ARG A 109 -15.50 17.94 22.49
N LEU A 110 -14.68 17.12 23.14
CA LEU A 110 -14.64 16.99 24.61
C LEU A 110 -14.19 18.27 25.30
N PHE A 111 -13.21 18.99 24.74
CA PHE A 111 -12.76 20.29 25.24
C PHE A 111 -13.66 21.46 24.81
N GLY A 112 -14.79 21.18 24.16
CA GLY A 112 -15.77 22.20 23.75
C GLY A 112 -15.31 23.11 22.60
N HIS A 113 -14.20 22.78 21.95
CA HIS A 113 -13.67 23.54 20.82
C HIS A 113 -14.40 23.12 19.54
N ASP A 114 -15.22 24.02 18.99
CA ASP A 114 -15.94 23.82 17.72
C ASP A 114 -15.40 24.76 16.65
N PRO A 115 -14.24 24.45 16.04
CA PRO A 115 -13.60 25.31 15.04
C PRO A 115 -14.43 25.41 13.75
N MET A 116 -15.37 24.51 13.53
CA MET A 116 -16.22 24.49 12.34
C MET A 116 -17.61 25.08 12.58
N GLN A 117 -17.85 25.69 13.75
CA GLN A 117 -19.13 26.31 14.12
C GLN A 117 -20.34 25.41 13.77
N ARG A 118 -20.21 24.11 14.05
CA ARG A 118 -21.19 23.08 13.67
C ARG A 118 -22.44 23.10 14.54
N LYS A 119 -22.45 23.85 15.64
CA LYS A 119 -23.64 24.08 16.46
C LYS A 119 -24.70 24.83 15.65
N LEU A 120 -25.86 24.20 15.49
CA LEU A 120 -27.05 24.85 14.97
C LEU A 120 -27.51 25.92 15.97
N LEU A 121 -27.61 27.16 15.51
CA LEU A 121 -28.13 28.31 16.25
C LEU A 121 -29.57 28.55 15.77
N PRO A 122 -30.60 28.09 16.50
CA PRO A 122 -31.99 28.20 16.06
C PRO A 122 -32.48 29.65 15.95
N GLU A 123 -31.85 30.57 16.68
CA GLU A 123 -32.18 32.00 16.68
C GLU A 123 -31.40 32.81 15.64
N ALA A 124 -30.46 32.18 14.92
CA ALA A 124 -29.66 32.87 13.91
C ALA A 124 -30.46 33.07 12.61
N ARG A 125 -30.60 34.33 12.18
CA ARG A 125 -31.28 34.71 10.93
C ARG A 125 -30.54 34.21 9.69
N THR A 126 -29.20 34.13 9.75
CA THR A 126 -28.32 33.53 8.73
C THR A 126 -27.03 33.01 9.39
N TYR A 127 -26.44 31.93 8.88
CA TYR A 127 -25.10 31.44 9.27
C TYR A 127 -23.97 32.12 8.48
N TRP A 128 -24.28 33.20 7.75
CA TRP A 128 -23.30 33.90 6.92
C TRP A 128 -22.30 34.64 7.80
N ILE A 129 -21.01 34.31 7.64
CA ILE A 129 -19.92 35.06 8.27
C ILE A 129 -19.54 36.17 7.30
N GLU A 130 -19.87 37.41 7.67
CA GLU A 130 -19.53 38.58 6.87
C GLU A 130 -18.01 38.73 6.81
N ARG A 131 -17.44 38.61 5.60
CA ARG A 131 -16.01 38.82 5.41
C ARG A 131 -15.75 40.32 5.36
N SER A 132 -14.87 40.80 6.24
CA SER A 132 -14.35 42.16 6.14
C SER A 132 -13.71 42.33 4.76
N GLN A 133 -14.10 43.36 4.02
CA GLN A 133 -13.40 43.71 2.80
C GLN A 133 -11.97 44.11 3.17
N ILE A 134 -11.00 43.41 2.58
CA ILE A 134 -9.60 43.79 2.69
C ILE A 134 -9.41 44.85 1.62
N ASP A 135 -9.22 46.10 2.04
CA ASP A 135 -9.15 47.27 1.15
C ASP A 135 -7.92 47.29 0.22
N ASP A 136 -7.00 46.34 0.36
CA ASP A 136 -5.75 46.28 -0.40
C ASP A 136 -5.71 45.05 -1.35
N PRO A 137 -5.95 45.25 -2.66
CA PRO A 137 -5.83 44.21 -3.68
C PRO A 137 -4.41 43.63 -3.80
N GLU A 138 -3.36 44.37 -3.40
CA GLU A 138 -1.98 43.88 -3.53
C GLU A 138 -1.67 42.72 -2.57
N ARG A 139 -2.46 42.59 -1.49
CA ARG A 139 -2.31 41.52 -0.50
C ARG A 139 -2.66 40.14 -1.05
N TYR A 140 -3.47 40.05 -2.12
CA TYR A 140 -3.69 38.78 -2.83
C TYR A 140 -2.43 38.24 -3.50
N PHE A 141 -1.47 39.11 -3.82
CA PHE A 141 -0.20 38.71 -4.45
C PHE A 141 0.88 38.33 -3.43
N LYS A 142 0.64 38.51 -2.13
CA LYS A 142 1.56 38.14 -1.04
C LYS A 142 0.97 37.00 -0.23
N GLN A 143 1.11 35.78 -0.76
CA GLN A 143 0.56 34.57 -0.15
C GLN A 143 1.47 33.93 0.92
N PHE A 144 2.66 34.50 1.16
CA PHE A 144 3.64 34.07 2.16
C PHE A 144 4.19 35.26 2.95
#